data_AF-A0A453L3T0-F1
#
_entry.id   AF-A0A453L3T0-F1
#
_cell.length_a   1.000
_cell.length_b   1.000
_cell.length_c   1.000
_cell.angle_alpha   90.00
_cell.angle_beta   90.00
_cell.angle_gamma   90.00
#
_symmetry.space_group_name_H-M   'P 1'
#
loop_
_entity.id
_entity.type
_entity.pdbx_description
1 polymer ?
#
loop_
_entity_poly.entity_id
_entity_poly.type
_entity_poly.pdbx_seq_one_letter_code
_entity_poly.pdbx_strand_id
1 'polypeptide(L)'
;VHYVAKWKGITFMTSRQGLGVTGGTPYGFDVGNSERGNVLKGLDLGVEGMKVGGQRLVIVPPELAYGKKGVQEIPPNATIELDVELLSIKQSPFGYVQLLDNMHMIFFFLVITNEKQSVPQESCEDR
;
A
#
# COMPACT_ATOMS: atom_id res chain seq x y z
N VAL A 1 -5.85 -2.11 -9.53
CA VAL A 1 -5.64 -1.18 -10.65
C VAL A 1 -5.46 -1.94 -11.95
N HIS A 2 -5.82 -1.34 -13.08
CA HIS A 2 -5.19 -1.71 -14.34
C HIS A 2 -4.02 -0.78 -14.60
N TYR A 3 -2.94 -1.33 -15.14
CA TYR A 3 -1.81 -0.56 -15.61
C TYR A 3 -1.27 -1.10 -16.92
N VAL A 4 -0.62 -0.20 -17.68
CA VAL A 4 0.19 -0.48 -18.86
C VAL A 4 1.50 0.29 -18.71
N ALA A 5 2.60 -0.44 -18.60
CA ALA A 5 3.93 0.14 -18.51
C ALA A 5 4.61 0.07 -19.88
N LYS A 6 5.09 1.23 -20.33
CA LYS A 6 5.73 1.42 -21.63
C LYS A 6 7.11 2.02 -21.46
N TRP A 7 8.02 1.61 -22.33
CA TRP A 7 9.32 2.23 -22.48
C TRP A 7 9.56 2.52 -23.95
N LYS A 8 9.76 3.80 -24.30
CA LYS A 8 9.88 4.27 -25.69
C LYS A 8 8.75 3.77 -26.60
N GLY A 9 7.52 3.72 -26.09
CA GLY A 9 6.35 3.22 -26.81
C GLY A 9 6.17 1.69 -26.84
N ILE A 10 7.16 0.92 -26.38
CA ILE A 10 7.07 -0.54 -26.27
C ILE A 10 6.43 -0.89 -24.93
N THR A 11 5.34 -1.66 -24.96
CA THR A 11 4.71 -2.16 -23.74
C THR A 11 5.47 -3.38 -23.25
N PHE A 12 5.95 -3.35 -22.01
CA PHE A 12 6.73 -4.45 -21.43
C PHE A 12 6.01 -5.12 -20.24
N MET A 13 5.09 -4.41 -19.57
CA MET A 13 4.21 -4.99 -18.56
C MET A 13 2.80 -4.44 -18.71
N THR A 14 1.80 -5.31 -18.59
CA THR A 14 0.41 -4.91 -18.64
C THR A 14 -0.46 -5.88 -17.86
N SER A 15 -1.32 -5.33 -17.03
CA SER A 15 -2.38 -6.08 -16.34
C SER A 15 -3.62 -6.30 -17.23
N ARG A 16 -3.66 -5.69 -18.43
CA ARG A 16 -4.81 -5.73 -19.32
C ARG A 16 -4.80 -6.94 -20.27
N GLN A 17 -3.62 -7.55 -20.51
CA GLN A 17 -3.50 -8.69 -21.40
C GLN A 17 -3.69 -10.00 -20.61
N GLY A 18 -4.80 -10.69 -20.88
CA GLY A 18 -5.16 -12.00 -20.35
C GLY A 18 -5.85 -12.84 -21.44
N LEU A 19 -5.80 -14.16 -21.30
CA LEU A 19 -6.30 -15.17 -22.25
C LEU A 19 -7.83 -15.07 -22.47
N GLY A 20 -8.27 -14.42 -23.56
CA GLY A 20 -9.66 -14.47 -24.03
C GLY A 20 -10.47 -13.18 -23.87
N VAL A 21 -11.68 -13.20 -24.43
CA VAL A 21 -12.55 -12.08 -24.87
C VAL A 21 -12.93 -11.05 -23.79
N THR A 22 -12.53 -11.23 -22.52
CA THR A 22 -12.87 -10.31 -21.43
C THR A 22 -11.69 -10.13 -20.46
N GLY A 23 -10.89 -9.09 -20.69
CA GLY A 23 -10.20 -8.29 -19.65
C GLY A 23 -9.17 -9.00 -18.75
N GLY A 24 -7.90 -8.57 -18.82
CA GLY A 24 -6.84 -9.07 -17.93
C GLY A 24 -7.12 -8.91 -16.43
N THR A 25 -6.26 -9.51 -15.60
CA THR A 25 -6.42 -9.54 -14.14
C THR A 25 -5.97 -8.21 -13.51
N PRO A 26 -6.85 -7.51 -12.76
CA PRO A 26 -6.45 -6.30 -12.03
C PRO A 26 -5.33 -6.59 -11.01
N TYR A 27 -4.38 -5.67 -10.92
CA TYR A 27 -3.30 -5.75 -9.95
C TYR A 27 -3.71 -5.09 -8.63
N GLY A 28 -3.72 -5.86 -7.54
CA GLY A 28 -4.05 -5.38 -6.19
C GLY A 28 -2.77 -5.18 -5.36
N PHE A 29 -2.68 -4.06 -4.67
CA PHE A 29 -1.57 -3.76 -3.76
C PHE A 29 -2.01 -2.75 -2.69
N ASP A 30 -1.25 -2.69 -1.58
CA ASP A 30 -1.44 -1.71 -0.52
C ASP A 30 -0.65 -0.44 -0.82
N VAL A 31 -1.35 0.70 -0.86
CA VAL A 31 -0.75 2.02 -1.12
C VAL A 31 0.08 2.46 0.10
N GLY A 32 1.23 3.10 -0.14
CA GLY A 32 2.15 3.59 0.89
C GLY A 32 3.15 2.57 1.41
N ASN A 33 3.11 1.32 0.91
CA ASN A 33 4.01 0.24 1.33
C ASN A 33 5.12 -0.05 0.29
N SER A 34 5.38 0.85 -0.67
CA SER A 34 6.40 0.65 -1.70
C SER A 34 7.83 0.48 -1.18
N GLU A 35 8.13 0.94 0.04
CA GLU A 35 9.44 0.72 0.69
C GLU A 35 9.72 -0.76 0.99
N ARG A 36 8.68 -1.59 1.14
CA ARG A 36 8.80 -3.04 1.38
C ARG A 36 9.07 -3.84 0.10
N GLY A 37 9.18 -3.18 -1.05
CA GLY A 37 9.62 -3.79 -2.32
C GLY A 37 8.54 -4.57 -3.08
N ASN A 38 7.29 -4.53 -2.64
CA ASN A 38 6.21 -5.29 -3.30
C ASN A 38 5.58 -4.56 -4.48
N VAL A 39 5.82 -3.25 -4.63
CA VAL A 39 5.17 -2.38 -5.62
C VAL A 39 6.20 -1.41 -6.18
N LEU A 40 6.07 -1.09 -7.47
CA LEU A 40 6.87 -0.04 -8.11
C LEU A 40 6.61 1.31 -7.42
N LYS A 41 7.65 1.99 -6.93
CA LYS A 41 7.51 3.27 -6.21
C LYS A 41 6.75 4.33 -7.02
N GLY A 42 7.03 4.43 -8.30
CA GLY A 42 6.31 5.35 -9.20
C GLY A 42 4.83 5.01 -9.37
N LEU A 43 4.45 3.73 -9.28
CA LEU A 43 3.03 3.33 -9.30
C LEU A 43 2.34 3.73 -8.00
N ASP A 44 2.98 3.47 -6.85
CA ASP A 44 2.46 3.79 -5.52
C ASP A 44 2.18 5.29 -5.36
N LEU A 45 3.17 6.12 -5.68
CA LEU A 45 3.02 7.58 -5.69
C LEU A 45 2.04 8.06 -6.77
N GLY A 46 2.01 7.38 -7.92
CA GLY A 46 1.15 7.74 -9.05
C GLY A 46 -0.34 7.59 -8.76
N VAL A 47 -0.71 6.59 -7.95
CA VAL A 47 -2.10 6.33 -7.54
C VAL A 47 -2.54 7.17 -6.34
N GLU A 48 -1.61 7.80 -5.64
CA GLU A 48 -1.93 8.68 -4.53
C GLU A 48 -2.86 9.82 -4.98
N GLY A 49 -3.95 10.02 -4.23
CA GLY A 49 -4.97 11.02 -4.54
C GLY A 49 -5.84 10.74 -5.77
N MET A 50 -5.72 9.57 -6.43
CA MET A 50 -6.61 9.18 -7.52
C MET A 50 -8.01 8.79 -7.01
N LYS A 51 -9.03 9.05 -7.83
CA LYS A 51 -10.41 8.59 -7.59
C LYS A 51 -10.67 7.29 -8.35
N VAL A 52 -11.58 6.47 -7.83
CA VAL A 52 -12.04 5.25 -8.51
C VAL A 52 -12.65 5.61 -9.86
N GLY A 53 -12.32 4.84 -10.90
CA GLY A 53 -12.61 5.12 -12.31
C GLY A 53 -11.64 6.11 -12.97
N GLY A 54 -10.73 6.73 -12.21
CA GLY A 54 -9.75 7.67 -12.73
C GLY A 54 -8.64 6.97 -13.51
N GLN A 55 -8.21 7.62 -14.60
CA GLN A 55 -7.06 7.24 -15.41
C GLN A 55 -6.00 8.33 -15.36
N ARG A 56 -4.72 7.94 -15.33
CA ARG A 56 -3.59 8.87 -15.29
C ARG A 56 -2.37 8.27 -15.98
N LEU A 57 -1.71 9.08 -16.79
CA LEU A 57 -0.37 8.79 -17.28
C LEU A 57 0.67 9.37 -16.33
N VAL A 58 1.57 8.52 -15.84
CA VAL A 58 2.63 8.88 -14.91
C VAL A 58 3.97 8.64 -15.61
N ILE A 59 4.81 9.68 -15.68
CA ILE A 59 6.18 9.55 -16.17
C ILE A 59 7.06 9.22 -14.97
N VAL A 60 7.61 8.01 -14.95
CA VAL A 60 8.36 7.51 -13.80
C VAL A 60 9.86 7.57 -14.10
N PRO A 61 10.62 8.42 -13.39
CA PRO A 61 12.07 8.48 -13.52
C PRO A 61 12.71 7.17 -13.01
N PRO A 62 13.95 6.87 -13.43
CA PRO A 62 14.60 5.59 -13.08
C PRO A 62 14.71 5.36 -11.57
N GLU A 63 14.90 6.40 -10.76
CA GLU A 63 14.99 6.32 -9.30
C GLU A 63 13.73 5.75 -8.64
N LEU A 64 12.57 5.96 -9.26
CA LEU A 64 11.26 5.48 -8.81
C LEU A 64 10.79 4.24 -9.59
N ALA A 65 11.61 3.79 -10.56
CA ALA A 65 11.38 2.60 -11.37
C ALA A 65 12.44 1.52 -11.08
N TYR A 66 13.28 1.18 -12.06
CA TYR A 66 14.25 0.07 -12.00
C TYR A 66 15.69 0.53 -11.72
N GLY A 67 15.91 1.83 -11.51
CA GLY A 67 17.19 2.42 -11.12
C GLY A 67 18.35 2.09 -12.05
N LYS A 68 19.55 1.99 -11.46
CA LYS A 68 20.80 1.67 -12.17
C LYS A 68 20.89 0.20 -12.62
N LYS A 69 20.01 -0.67 -12.11
CA LYS A 69 20.03 -2.10 -12.44
C LYS A 69 19.28 -2.40 -13.74
N GLY A 70 18.21 -1.64 -14.02
CA GLY A 70 17.28 -1.98 -15.10
C GLY A 70 16.54 -3.30 -14.82
N VAL A 71 15.77 -3.76 -15.79
CA VAL A 71 15.10 -5.07 -15.73
C VAL A 71 14.80 -5.58 -17.13
N GLN A 72 15.16 -6.82 -17.45
CA GLN A 72 14.87 -7.44 -18.75
C GLN A 72 15.28 -6.52 -19.92
N GLU A 73 14.32 -6.11 -20.75
CA GLU A 73 14.47 -5.22 -21.91
C GLU A 73 14.63 -3.73 -21.54
N ILE A 74 14.46 -3.37 -20.26
CA ILE A 74 14.59 -2.01 -19.74
C ILE A 74 16.04 -1.76 -19.31
N PRO A 75 16.78 -0.85 -19.99
CA PRO A 75 18.17 -0.59 -19.65
C PRO A 75 18.30 0.15 -18.31
N PRO A 76 19.51 0.14 -17.72
CA PRO A 76 19.87 0.99 -16.60
C PRO A 76 19.47 2.46 -16.82
N ASN A 77 18.96 3.10 -15.77
CA ASN A 77 18.60 4.53 -15.77
C ASN A 77 17.53 4.93 -16.81
N ALA A 78 16.68 3.99 -17.22
CA ALA A 78 15.55 4.29 -18.10
C ALA A 78 14.38 4.94 -17.35
N THR A 79 13.80 5.98 -17.96
CA THR A 79 12.50 6.54 -17.61
C THR A 79 11.41 5.75 -18.32
N ILE A 80 10.33 5.41 -17.62
CA ILE A 80 9.19 4.66 -18.17
C ILE A 80 7.90 5.48 -18.10
N GLU A 81 6.95 5.14 -18.96
CA GLU A 81 5.61 5.70 -18.99
C GLU A 81 4.65 4.68 -18.40
N LEU A 82 3.87 5.09 -17.42
CA LEU A 82 2.94 4.22 -16.70
C LEU A 82 1.52 4.78 -16.82
N ASP A 83 0.70 4.12 -17.62
CA ASP A 83 -0.72 4.41 -17.73
C ASP A 83 -1.47 3.58 -16.69
N VAL A 84 -2.15 4.24 -15.75
CA VAL A 84 -2.82 3.62 -14.61
C VAL A 84 -4.29 3.96 -14.59
N GLU A 85 -5.12 2.95 -14.35
CA GLU A 85 -6.55 3.06 -14.13
C GLU A 85 -6.93 2.46 -12.78
N LEU A 86 -7.57 3.27 -11.94
CA LEU A 86 -8.01 2.84 -10.62
C LEU A 86 -9.40 2.21 -10.71
N LEU A 87 -9.50 0.90 -10.53
CA LEU A 87 -10.78 0.19 -10.64
C LEU A 87 -11.58 0.14 -9.33
N SER A 88 -10.89 0.02 -8.20
CA SER A 88 -11.51 -0.14 -6.89
C SER A 88 -10.49 0.15 -5.79
N ILE A 89 -10.98 0.59 -4.64
CA ILE A 89 -10.20 0.78 -3.41
C ILE A 89 -10.85 -0.07 -2.33
N LYS A 90 -10.04 -0.91 -1.66
CA LYS A 90 -10.46 -1.62 -0.45
C LYS A 90 -9.87 -0.90 0.75
N GLN A 91 -10.72 -0.30 1.58
CA GLN A 91 -10.28 0.31 2.84
C GLN A 91 -10.30 -0.78 3.92
N SER A 92 -9.14 -1.10 4.50
CA SER A 92 -9.10 -1.91 5.71
C SER A 92 -9.55 -1.05 6.89
N PRO A 93 -10.57 -1.43 7.66
CA PRO A 93 -10.99 -0.70 8.85
C PRO A 93 -9.91 -0.68 9.95
N PHE A 94 -8.85 -1.47 9.79
CA PHE A 94 -7.73 -1.57 10.74
C PHE A 94 -6.51 -0.68 10.39
N GLY A 95 -6.59 0.19 9.37
CA GLY A 95 -5.51 1.11 8.97
C GLY A 95 -5.21 2.26 9.93
N TYR A 96 -5.95 2.39 11.03
CA TYR A 96 -5.77 3.47 12.02
C TYR A 96 -4.61 3.25 13.00
N VAL A 97 -4.02 2.06 13.05
CA VAL A 97 -3.02 1.73 14.09
C VAL A 97 -1.65 2.35 13.80
N GLN A 98 -1.28 2.58 12.53
CA GLN A 98 0.03 3.16 12.19
C GLN A 98 0.17 4.66 12.48
N LEU A 99 -0.93 5.41 12.60
CA LEU A 99 -0.88 6.86 12.88
C LEU A 99 -0.72 7.17 14.38
N LEU A 100 -0.87 6.19 15.28
CA LEU A 100 -0.67 6.36 16.73
C LEU A 100 0.64 5.78 17.25
N ASP A 101 1.43 5.11 16.40
CA ASP A 101 2.68 4.46 16.80
C ASP A 101 3.87 5.41 17.00
N ASN A 102 3.71 6.73 16.83
CA ASN A 102 4.78 7.71 17.07
C ASN A 102 4.45 8.85 18.05
N MET A 103 3.32 8.81 18.78
CA MET A 103 3.12 9.79 19.88
C MET A 103 2.17 9.37 21.02
N HIS A 104 1.59 8.15 21.01
CA HIS A 104 0.70 7.70 22.11
C HIS A 104 1.10 6.38 22.78
N MET A 105 2.13 5.69 22.29
CA MET A 105 2.64 4.47 22.92
C MET A 105 3.32 4.69 24.28
N ILE A 106 3.61 5.94 24.66
CA ILE A 106 4.27 6.26 25.94
C ILE A 106 3.26 6.50 27.08
N PHE A 107 1.98 6.81 26.82
CA PHE A 107 1.05 7.22 27.89
C PHE A 107 0.02 6.18 28.34
N PHE A 108 -0.52 5.31 27.48
CA PHE A 108 -1.69 4.52 27.90
C PHE A 108 -1.37 3.24 28.69
N PHE A 109 -0.12 2.76 28.63
CA PHE A 109 0.40 1.71 29.51
C PHE A 109 0.35 2.11 31.01
N LEU A 110 0.13 3.39 31.32
CA LEU A 110 0.02 3.91 32.68
C LEU A 110 -1.42 3.96 33.23
N VAL A 111 -2.45 3.99 32.37
CA VAL A 111 -3.85 4.15 32.80
C VAL A 111 -4.52 2.82 33.15
N ILE A 112 -4.00 1.69 32.65
CA ILE A 112 -4.51 0.33 32.96
C ILE A 112 -3.86 -0.26 34.23
N THR A 113 -3.61 0.56 35.26
CA THR A 113 -3.24 0.04 36.60
C THR A 113 -4.14 0.56 37.72
N ASN A 114 -5.18 1.34 37.43
CA ASN A 114 -6.02 1.93 38.46
C ASN A 114 -7.51 1.74 38.21
N GLU A 115 -7.91 0.48 38.09
CA GLU A 115 -9.28 0.10 38.41
C GLU A 115 -9.24 -0.82 39.64
N LYS A 116 -9.70 -0.26 40.76
CA LYS A 116 -9.76 -0.90 42.06
C LYS A 116 -10.54 -2.20 41.96
N GLN A 117 -9.83 -3.31 42.12
CA GLN A 117 -10.43 -4.59 42.46
C GLN A 117 -10.85 -4.55 43.94
N SER A 118 -12.10 -4.17 44.21
CA SER A 118 -12.71 -4.43 45.52
C SER A 118 -13.05 -5.91 45.61
N VAL A 119 -12.09 -6.69 46.09
CA VAL A 119 -12.25 -8.07 46.57
C VAL A 119 -13.19 -8.03 47.79
N PRO A 120 -14.27 -8.84 47.86
CA PRO A 120 -14.97 -9.06 49.12
C PRO A 120 -14.15 -10.06 49.96
N GLN A 121 -13.72 -9.65 51.14
CA GLN A 121 -13.09 -10.57 52.10
C GLN A 121 -14.19 -11.33 52.85
N GLU A 122 -14.31 -12.63 52.57
CA GLU A 122 -14.83 -13.59 53.53
C GLU A 122 -13.78 -13.79 54.63
N SER A 123 -14.15 -13.48 55.88
CA SER A 123 -13.51 -14.02 57.07
C SER A 123 -14.60 -14.25 58.10
N CYS A 124 -14.94 -15.51 58.31
CA CYS A 124 -15.65 -15.99 59.50
C CYS A 124 -14.63 -16.06 60.64
N GLU A 125 -14.95 -15.55 61.85
CA GLU A 125 -14.70 -16.19 63.17
C GLU A 125 -15.15 -15.25 64.33
N ASP A 126 -15.80 -15.87 65.33
CA ASP A 126 -16.03 -15.47 66.73
C ASP A 126 -17.09 -14.41 67.12
N ARG A 127 -18.34 -14.86 67.30
CA ARG A 127 -18.95 -14.90 68.65
C ARG A 127 -20.17 -15.82 68.76
#